data_AF-A0A813JIQ6-F1
#
_entry.id   AF-A0A813JIQ6-F1
#
_cell.length_a   1.000
_cell.length_b   1.000
_cell.length_c   1.000
_cell.angle_alpha   90.00
_cell.angle_beta   90.00
_cell.angle_gamma   90.00
#
_symmetry.space_group_name_H-M   'P 1'
#
loop_
_entity.id
_entity.type
_entity.pdbx_description
1 polymer ?
#
loop_
_entity_poly.entity_id
_entity_poly.type
_entity_poly.pdbx_seq_one_letter_code
_entity_poly.pdbx_strand_id
1 'polypeptide(L)'
;WHNDNSVITALAPAIWMLEETGEQLPVACSTGGLYVRSRDRKVTRVSLPADCIGFQIGEASQIMSGGLLVATPHQVRVHEHREGDKPISRETFALFMEP
;
A
#
# COMPACT_ATOMS: atom_id res chain seq x y z
N TRP A 1 -7.55 7.17 -5.11
CA TRP A 1 -6.37 7.05 -5.99
C TRP A 1 -5.53 8.29 -5.85
N HIS A 2 -4.23 8.12 -5.70
CA HIS A 2 -3.25 9.21 -5.69
C HIS A 2 -1.89 8.68 -6.15
N ASN A 3 -0.96 9.59 -6.37
CA ASN A 3 0.46 9.32 -6.50
C ASN A 3 1.18 9.91 -5.29
N ASP A 4 2.37 9.40 -5.00
CA ASP A 4 3.30 10.07 -4.09
C ASP A 4 4.08 11.13 -4.85
N ASN A 5 4.36 12.26 -4.20
CA ASN A 5 5.17 13.36 -4.74
C ASN A 5 6.66 12.99 -4.87
N SER A 6 7.13 12.02 -4.08
CA SER A 6 8.53 11.62 -3.91
C SER A 6 9.24 11.13 -5.18
N VAL A 7 10.56 10.89 -5.08
CA VAL A 7 11.30 10.18 -6.13
C VAL A 7 10.94 8.70 -6.09
N ILE A 8 10.99 8.12 -4.89
CA ILE A 8 10.66 6.73 -4.63
C ILE A 8 10.07 6.61 -3.22
N THR A 9 9.05 5.78 -3.06
CA THR A 9 8.48 5.48 -1.75
C THR A 9 8.77 4.03 -1.40
N ALA A 10 9.36 3.79 -0.23
CA ALA A 10 9.52 2.47 0.36
C ALA A 10 8.32 2.17 1.26
N LEU A 11 7.80 0.94 1.20
CA LEU A 11 6.63 0.51 1.94
C LEU A 11 6.94 -0.76 2.72
N ALA A 12 6.76 -0.69 4.04
CA ALA A 12 6.76 -1.87 4.89
C ALA A 12 5.47 -2.70 4.67
N PRO A 13 5.53 -4.04 4.79
CA PRO A 13 4.35 -4.89 4.71
C PRO A 13 3.28 -4.44 5.69
N ALA A 14 2.01 -4.56 5.30
CA ALA A 14 0.92 -4.20 6.18
C ALA A 14 0.77 -5.23 7.31
N ILE A 15 0.62 -4.74 8.53
CA ILE A 15 0.23 -5.56 9.69
C ILE A 15 -1.24 -5.30 9.99
N TRP A 16 -1.91 -6.33 10.49
CA TRP A 16 -3.33 -6.29 10.85
C TRP A 16 -3.43 -6.65 12.31
N MET A 17 -4.21 -5.88 13.07
CA MET A 17 -4.31 -6.05 14.52
C MET A 17 -5.76 -6.05 14.96
N LEU A 18 -6.08 -6.79 16.01
CA LEU A 18 -7.35 -6.64 16.72
C LEU A 18 -7.36 -5.28 17.44
N GLU A 19 -8.37 -4.45 17.22
CA GLU A 19 -8.42 -3.11 17.83
C GLU A 19 -8.51 -3.20 19.36
N GLU A 20 -9.24 -4.19 19.89
CA GLU A 20 -9.46 -4.35 21.32
C GLU A 20 -8.17 -4.74 22.08
N THR A 21 -7.36 -5.62 21.51
CA THR A 21 -6.23 -6.24 22.22
C THR A 21 -4.87 -5.81 21.71
N GLY A 22 -4.79 -5.21 20.51
CA GLY A 22 -3.53 -4.90 19.81
C GLY A 22 -2.78 -6.14 19.31
N GLU A 23 -3.37 -7.33 19.43
CA GLU A 23 -2.73 -8.57 18.96
C GLU A 23 -2.69 -8.60 17.43
N GLN A 24 -1.52 -8.93 16.88
CA GLN A 24 -1.33 -9.07 15.44
C GLN A 24 -2.03 -10.34 14.92
N LEU A 25 -2.80 -10.18 13.85
CA LEU A 25 -3.43 -11.29 13.16
C LEU A 25 -2.41 -12.05 12.30
N PRO A 26 -2.42 -13.41 12.31
CA PRO A 26 -1.44 -14.22 11.59
C PRO A 26 -1.61 -14.18 10.07
N VAL A 27 -2.80 -13.81 9.59
CA VAL A 27 -3.13 -13.74 8.17
C VAL A 27 -3.71 -12.36 7.87
N ALA A 28 -3.22 -11.75 6.79
CA ALA A 28 -3.77 -10.50 6.29
C ALA A 28 -5.26 -10.67 5.95
N CYS A 29 -6.07 -9.66 6.24
CA CYS A 29 -7.49 -9.68 5.89
C CYS A 29 -7.66 -10.00 4.39
N SER A 30 -8.60 -10.88 4.03
CA SER A 30 -8.85 -11.24 2.63
C SER A 30 -9.58 -10.14 1.85
N THR A 31 -10.07 -9.11 2.53
CA THR A 31 -10.74 -7.93 1.94
C THR A 31 -9.94 -6.66 2.26
N GLY A 32 -10.04 -5.62 1.42
CA GLY A 32 -9.27 -4.37 1.59
C GLY A 32 -7.75 -4.48 1.31
N GLY A 33 -7.00 -3.42 1.62
CA GLY A 33 -5.54 -3.36 1.44
C GLY A 33 -5.09 -2.47 0.27
N LEU A 34 -3.84 -2.62 -0.15
CA LEU A 34 -3.20 -1.78 -1.16
C LEU A 34 -3.60 -2.22 -2.57
N TYR A 35 -4.08 -1.27 -3.38
CA TYR A 35 -4.37 -1.45 -4.79
C TYR A 35 -3.49 -0.53 -5.61
N VAL A 36 -2.80 -1.10 -6.58
CA VAL A 36 -1.92 -0.41 -7.51
C VAL A 36 -2.50 -0.50 -8.92
N ARG A 37 -2.35 0.58 -9.69
CA ARG A 37 -2.74 0.62 -11.09
C ARG A 37 -1.51 0.59 -11.99
N SER A 38 -1.40 -0.40 -12.87
CA SER A 38 -0.34 -0.47 -13.87
C SER A 38 -0.63 0.45 -15.07
N ARG A 39 0.38 0.61 -15.94
CA ARG A 39 0.32 1.47 -17.13
C ARG A 39 -0.81 1.13 -18.10
N ASP A 40 -1.14 -0.16 -18.22
CA ASP A 40 -2.26 -0.69 -19.00
C ASP A 40 -3.62 -0.52 -18.30
N ARG A 41 -3.67 0.25 -17.21
CA ARG A 41 -4.84 0.54 -16.36
C ARG A 41 -5.35 -0.67 -15.58
N LYS A 42 -4.68 -1.82 -15.60
CA LYS A 42 -5.03 -2.97 -14.76
C LYS A 42 -4.83 -2.61 -13.28
N VAL A 43 -5.78 -3.01 -12.46
CA VAL A 43 -5.74 -2.81 -11.01
C VAL A 43 -5.37 -4.12 -10.35
N THR A 44 -4.31 -4.10 -9.55
CA THR A 44 -3.81 -5.27 -8.82
C THR A 44 -3.82 -4.97 -7.33
N ARG A 45 -4.38 -5.87 -6.54
CA ARG A 45 -4.22 -5.85 -5.09
C ARG A 45 -2.85 -6.41 -4.74
N VAL A 46 -2.04 -5.64 -4.01
CA VAL A 46 -0.66 -6.01 -3.68
C VAL A 46 -0.59 -6.48 -2.24
N SER A 47 0.08 -7.61 -2.03
CA SER A 47 0.49 -8.11 -0.71
C SER A 47 2.00 -8.27 -0.74
N LEU A 48 2.69 -7.64 0.23
CA LEU A 48 4.14 -7.75 0.37
C LEU A 48 4.46 -8.91 1.32
N PRO A 49 5.47 -9.74 1.00
CA PRO A 49 6.02 -10.71 1.95
C PRO A 49 6.54 -10.01 3.22
N ALA A 50 6.48 -10.70 4.36
CA ALA A 50 6.82 -10.14 5.66
C ALA A 50 8.31 -9.72 5.80
N ASP A 51 9.19 -10.31 5.00
CA ASP A 51 10.64 -10.10 4.98
C ASP A 51 11.08 -9.15 3.85
N CYS A 52 10.13 -8.47 3.19
CA CYS A 52 10.38 -7.63 2.03
C CYS A 52 9.99 -6.17 2.27
N ILE A 53 10.61 -5.27 1.50
CA ILE A 53 10.18 -3.87 1.38
C ILE A 53 9.67 -3.66 -0.05
N GLY A 54 8.49 -3.08 -0.18
CA GLY A 54 7.95 -2.67 -1.48
C GLY A 54 8.49 -1.32 -1.90
N PHE A 55 8.71 -1.11 -3.19
CA PHE A 55 9.08 0.19 -3.74
C PHE A 55 8.10 0.63 -4.81
N GLN A 56 7.72 1.92 -4.78
CA GLN A 56 6.90 2.54 -5.80
C GLN A 56 7.53 3.83 -6.32
N ILE A 57 7.35 4.09 -7.61
CA ILE A 57 7.83 5.31 -8.27
C ILE A 57 6.88 6.46 -7.93
N GLY A 58 7.42 7.61 -7.50
CA GLY A 58 6.66 8.84 -7.28
C GLY A 58 6.76 9.84 -8.44
N GLU A 59 6.10 10.98 -8.29
CA GLU A 59 5.94 12.01 -9.34
C GLU A 59 7.26 12.72 -9.67
N ALA A 60 8.14 12.95 -8.70
CA ALA A 60 9.45 13.55 -8.98
C ALA A 60 10.26 12.69 -9.97
N SER A 61 10.27 11.36 -9.81
CA SER A 61 10.91 10.44 -10.77
C SER A 61 10.29 10.51 -12.17
N GLN A 62 8.98 10.67 -12.26
CA GLN A 62 8.30 10.82 -13.56
C GLN A 62 8.76 12.10 -14.27
N ILE A 63 8.85 13.22 -13.55
CA ILE A 63 9.31 14.51 -14.10
C ILE A 63 10.78 14.41 -14.51
N MET A 64 11.66 13.97 -13.60
CA MET A 64 13.11 13.91 -13.83
C MET A 64 13.48 13.00 -15.02
N SER A 65 12.71 11.94 -15.23
CA SER A 65 12.94 10.98 -16.32
C SER A 65 12.26 11.36 -17.64
N GLY A 66 11.59 12.53 -17.72
CA GLY A 66 10.84 12.93 -18.90
C GLY A 66 9.69 11.99 -19.25
N GLY A 67 9.12 11.30 -18.25
CA GLY A 67 8.03 10.33 -18.42
C GLY A 67 8.47 8.91 -18.74
N LEU A 68 9.77 8.59 -18.75
CA LEU A 68 10.25 7.22 -18.91
C LEU A 68 9.82 6.34 -17.72
N LEU A 69 9.96 6.87 -16.51
CA LEU A 69 9.33 6.34 -15.30
C LEU A 69 7.96 7.01 -15.13
N VAL A 70 7.02 6.28 -14.55
CA VAL A 70 5.64 6.76 -14.36
C VAL A 70 5.28 6.57 -12.89
N ALA A 71 4.80 7.64 -12.26
CA ALA A 71 4.34 7.61 -10.88
C ALA A 71 3.27 6.53 -10.74
N THR A 72 3.35 5.74 -9.68
CA THR A 72 2.55 4.52 -9.51
C THR A 72 1.23 4.86 -8.80
N PRO A 73 0.08 4.94 -9.51
CA PRO A 73 -1.16 5.36 -8.89
C PRO A 73 -1.66 4.25 -7.99
N HIS A 74 -2.01 4.61 -6.75
CA HIS A 74 -2.43 3.64 -5.75
C HIS A 74 -3.49 4.19 -4.80
N GLN A 75 -4.11 3.26 -4.07
CA GLN A 75 -5.05 3.56 -2.99
C GLN A 75 -5.08 2.40 -1.99
N VAL A 76 -5.45 2.70 -0.76
CA VAL A 76 -5.79 1.69 0.23
C VAL A 76 -7.32 1.61 0.32
N ARG A 77 -7.85 0.40 0.30
CA ARG A 77 -9.27 0.15 0.58
C ARG A 77 -9.41 -0.41 1.99
N VAL A 78 -10.42 0.05 2.72
CA VAL A 78 -10.77 -0.51 4.03
C VAL A 78 -11.21 -1.96 3.85
N HIS A 79 -10.97 -2.80 4.86
CA HIS A 79 -11.54 -4.14 4.88
C HIS A 79 -13.07 -4.08 4.85
N GLU A 80 -13.68 -5.09 4.25
CA GLU A 80 -15.14 -5.27 4.33
C GLU A 80 -15.46 -5.95 5.65
N HIS A 81 -16.14 -5.23 6.53
CA HIS A 81 -16.63 -5.75 7.80
C HIS A 81 -17.94 -6.50 7.60
N ARG A 82 -18.04 -7.72 8.14
CA ARG A 82 -19.25 -8.53 8.15
C ARG A 82 -19.82 -8.62 9.57
N GLU A 83 -21.11 -8.90 9.67
CA GLU A 83 -21.75 -9.11 10.96
C GLU A 83 -21.06 -10.26 11.71
N GLY A 84 -20.60 -9.97 12.94
CA GLY A 84 -19.85 -10.91 13.77
C GLY A 84 -18.32 -10.82 13.64
N ASP A 85 -17.79 -10.03 12.70
CA ASP A 85 -16.35 -9.77 12.64
C ASP A 85 -15.90 -8.93 13.84
N LYS A 86 -14.69 -9.20 14.33
CA LYS A 86 -14.05 -8.32 15.32
C LYS A 86 -13.50 -7.07 14.61
N PRO A 87 -13.53 -5.88 15.24
CA PRO A 87 -12.86 -4.70 14.70
C PRO A 87 -11.36 -4.93 14.56
N ILE A 88 -10.82 -4.53 13.40
CA ILE A 88 -9.40 -4.67 13.08
C ILE A 88 -8.82 -3.37 12.55
N SER A 89 -7.57 -3.08 12.92
CA SER A 89 -6.79 -2.00 12.34
C SER A 89 -5.80 -2.54 11.31
N ARG A 90 -5.40 -1.68 10.37
CA ARG A 90 -4.37 -1.97 9.37
C ARG A 90 -3.29 -0.91 9.47
N GLU A 91 -2.11 -1.30 9.92
CA GLU A 91 -0.95 -0.42 9.99
C GLU A 91 0.02 -0.71 8.86
N THR A 92 0.66 0.34 8.36
CA THR A 92 1.72 0.24 7.36
C THR A 92 2.60 1.48 7.47
N PHE A 93 3.88 1.34 7.15
CA PHE A 93 4.81 2.46 7.16
C PHE A 93 5.27 2.77 5.74
N ALA A 94 4.96 3.97 5.28
CA ALA A 94 5.45 4.52 4.01
C ALA A 94 6.56 5.52 4.29
N LEU A 95 7.74 5.29 3.71
CA LEU A 95 8.89 6.17 3.76
C LEU A 95 9.08 6.82 2.39
N PHE A 96 8.91 8.14 2.36
CA PHE A 96 9.07 8.96 1.17
C PHE A 96 10.53 9.40 1.05
N MET A 97 11.20 8.99 -0.03
CA MET A 97 12.53 9.47 -0.38
C MET A 97 12.37 10.61 -1.39
N GLU A 98 12.45 11.81 -0.82
CA GLU A 98 12.24 13.11 -1.44
C GLU A 98 13.53 13.62 -2.12
N PRO A 99 13.45 14.67 -2.95
CA PRO A 99 13.11 16.04 -2.52
C PRO A 99 11.62 16.42 -2.59
#